data_AF-A0A514CS25-F1
#
_entry.id   AF-A0A514CS25-F1
#
_cell.length_a   1.000
_cell.length_b   1.000
_cell.length_c   1.000
_cell.angle_alpha   90.00
_cell.angle_beta   90.00
_cell.angle_gamma   90.00
#
_symmetry.space_group_name_H-M   'P 1'
#
loop_
_entity.id
_entity.type
_entity.pdbx_description
1 polymer ?
#
loop_
_entity_poly.entity_id
_entity_poly.type
_entity_poly.pdbx_seq_one_letter_code
_entity_poly.pdbx_strand_id
1 'polypeptide(L)'
;RAMKSREILRITDPQTLAHVLTAGVQSSLNDPRLFISYEPSTLEAPQPAPTLTNLTREELLAQLQKSIHHEVLEGNVGYLRVDDLPSQEVLSELGGFL
;
A
#
# COMPACT_ATOMS: atom_id res chain seq x y z
N ARG A 1 -22.75 3.50 21.99
CA ARG A 1 -22.58 2.41 21.00
C ARG A 1 -23.31 2.82 19.71
N ALA A 2 -22.65 3.62 18.84
CA ALA A 2 -23.29 4.20 17.64
C ALA A 2 -23.87 3.12 16.71
N MET A 3 -23.14 2.01 16.52
CA MET A 3 -23.45 0.90 15.60
C MET A 3 -24.79 0.17 15.79
N LYS A 4 -25.45 0.31 16.94
CA LYS A 4 -26.72 -0.38 17.24
C LYS A 4 -27.89 0.59 17.42
N SER A 5 -27.67 1.85 17.08
CA SER A 5 -28.66 2.91 17.30
C SER A 5 -29.66 2.98 16.14
N ARG A 6 -30.93 3.15 16.46
CA ARG A 6 -32.00 3.47 15.48
C ARG A 6 -31.77 4.81 14.78
N GLU A 7 -30.84 5.62 15.29
CA GLU A 7 -30.44 6.92 14.74
C GLU A 7 -29.70 6.78 13.40
N ILE A 8 -28.90 5.71 13.23
CA ILE A 8 -28.25 5.40 11.94
C ILE A 8 -29.28 5.23 10.83
N LEU A 9 -30.43 4.61 11.13
CA LEU A 9 -31.50 4.36 10.16
C LEU A 9 -32.21 5.64 9.69
N ARG A 10 -31.99 6.77 10.36
CA ARG A 10 -32.56 8.07 9.98
C ARG A 10 -31.63 8.88 9.08
N ILE A 11 -30.39 8.44 8.88
CA ILE A 11 -29.40 9.13 8.05
C ILE A 11 -29.69 8.79 6.58
N THR A 12 -30.07 9.81 5.81
CA THR A 12 -30.36 9.67 4.37
C THR A 12 -29.17 10.03 3.49
N ASP A 13 -28.26 10.85 3.99
CA ASP A 13 -27.05 11.25 3.29
C ASP A 13 -25.95 10.18 3.46
N PRO A 14 -25.48 9.52 2.38
CA PRO A 14 -24.54 8.41 2.47
C PRO A 14 -23.15 8.84 2.94
N GLN A 15 -22.75 10.09 2.67
CA GLN A 15 -21.49 10.65 3.18
C GLN A 15 -21.54 10.81 4.70
N THR A 16 -22.64 11.33 5.23
CA THR A 16 -22.89 11.45 6.68
C THR A 16 -22.92 10.08 7.34
N LEU A 17 -23.55 9.09 6.69
CA LEU A 17 -23.59 7.72 7.19
C LEU A 17 -22.19 7.12 7.32
N ALA A 18 -21.34 7.27 6.30
CA ALA A 18 -19.97 6.81 6.29
C ALA A 18 -19.14 7.42 7.45
N HIS A 19 -19.30 8.72 7.70
CA HIS A 19 -18.64 9.40 8.82
C HIS A 19 -19.09 8.88 10.19
N VAL A 20 -20.40 8.76 10.43
CA VAL A 20 -20.94 8.26 11.71
C VAL A 20 -20.48 6.83 11.97
N LEU A 21 -20.46 6.00 10.93
CA LEU A 21 -19.99 4.64 11.04
C LEU A 21 -18.48 4.58 11.33
N THR A 22 -17.68 5.39 10.64
CA THR A 22 -16.24 5.51 10.92
C THR A 22 -15.98 5.89 12.38
N ALA A 23 -16.67 6.92 12.90
CA ALA A 23 -16.54 7.32 14.30
C ALA A 23 -16.93 6.18 15.27
N GLY A 24 -17.99 5.43 14.95
CA GLY A 24 -18.41 4.27 15.73
C GLY A 24 -17.36 3.15 15.76
N VAL A 25 -16.76 2.82 14.62
CA VAL A 25 -15.69 1.80 14.50
C VAL A 25 -14.45 2.24 15.26
N GLN A 26 -14.00 3.48 15.05
CA GLN A 26 -12.83 4.05 15.73
C GLN A 26 -13.00 4.02 17.25
N SER A 27 -14.17 4.43 17.77
CA SER A 27 -14.45 4.41 19.22
C SER A 27 -14.45 3.01 19.85
N SER A 28 -14.60 1.95 19.05
CA SER A 28 -14.71 0.58 19.54
C SER A 28 -13.44 -0.25 19.34
N LEU A 29 -12.72 -0.03 18.24
CA LEU A 29 -11.54 -0.81 17.86
C LEU A 29 -10.24 -0.02 18.01
N ASN A 30 -10.31 1.31 18.00
CA ASN A 30 -9.16 2.21 18.09
C ASN A 30 -8.06 1.88 17.07
N ASP A 31 -8.44 1.36 15.88
CA ASP A 31 -7.55 1.09 14.76
C ASP A 31 -7.75 2.17 13.68
N PRO A 32 -6.83 3.14 13.51
CA PRO A 32 -6.99 4.26 12.59
C PRO A 32 -7.02 3.85 11.11
N ARG A 33 -6.63 2.62 10.78
CA ARG A 33 -6.67 2.10 9.39
C ARG A 33 -8.08 1.72 8.95
N LEU A 34 -9.02 1.56 9.89
CA LEU A 34 -10.39 1.16 9.61
C LEU A 34 -11.30 2.38 9.44
N PHE A 35 -11.58 2.74 8.19
CA PHE A 35 -12.56 3.77 7.87
C PHE A 35 -13.60 3.25 6.89
N ILE A 36 -14.75 3.90 6.86
CA ILE A 36 -15.85 3.61 5.95
C ILE A 36 -16.02 4.84 5.06
N SER A 37 -15.95 4.64 3.75
CA SER A 37 -16.17 5.68 2.73
C SER A 37 -17.38 5.35 1.86
N TYR A 38 -17.98 6.39 1.28
CA TYR A 38 -18.99 6.26 0.24
C TYR A 38 -18.40 6.78 -1.08
N GLU A 39 -18.09 5.85 -1.98
CA GLU A 39 -17.53 6.13 -3.30
C GLU A 39 -18.59 5.79 -4.37
N PRO A 40 -19.35 6.78 -4.88
CA PRO A 40 -20.43 6.54 -5.85
C PRO A 40 -19.92 6.24 -7.26
N SER A 41 -18.65 6.52 -7.53
CA SER A 41 -17.99 6.18 -8.81
C SER A 41 -17.88 4.67 -8.97
N THR A 42 -17.93 4.20 -10.21
CA THR A 42 -17.57 2.80 -10.51
C THR A 42 -16.15 2.57 -10.00
N LEU A 43 -15.99 1.67 -9.03
CA LEU A 43 -14.68 1.27 -8.54
C LEU A 43 -13.85 0.83 -9.75
N GLU A 44 -12.91 1.68 -10.18
CA GLU A 44 -11.84 1.21 -11.04
C GLU A 44 -11.15 0.09 -10.26
N ALA A 45 -11.09 -1.10 -10.88
CA ALA A 45 -10.38 -2.20 -10.27
C ALA A 45 -9.00 -1.68 -9.88
N PRO A 46 -8.50 -1.98 -8.66
CA PRO A 46 -7.16 -1.58 -8.26
C PRO A 46 -6.22 -1.90 -9.43
N GLN A 47 -5.55 -0.88 -9.98
CA GLN A 47 -4.61 -1.15 -11.06
C GLN A 47 -3.66 -2.21 -10.51
N PRO A 48 -3.53 -3.36 -11.19
CA PRO A 48 -2.61 -4.38 -10.73
C PRO A 48 -1.26 -3.69 -10.56
N ALA A 49 -0.67 -3.85 -9.38
CA ALA A 49 0.72 -3.43 -9.18
C ALA A 49 1.52 -4.00 -10.36
N PRO A 50 2.39 -3.21 -11.00
CA PRO A 50 3.12 -3.64 -12.18
C PRO A 50 3.78 -4.98 -11.87
N THR A 51 3.23 -6.03 -12.46
CA THR A 51 3.65 -7.39 -12.18
C THR A 51 5.00 -7.58 -12.85
N LEU A 52 6.06 -7.73 -12.06
CA LEU A 52 7.41 -8.05 -12.57
C LEU A 52 7.48 -9.40 -13.30
N THR A 53 6.37 -10.14 -13.39
CA THR A 53 6.27 -11.49 -13.96
C THR A 53 6.50 -11.60 -15.46
N ASN A 54 6.64 -10.49 -16.20
CA ASN A 54 6.84 -10.50 -17.65
C ASN A 54 8.23 -10.05 -18.10
N LEU A 55 9.16 -9.82 -17.18
CA LEU A 55 10.52 -9.39 -17.52
C LEU A 55 11.46 -10.59 -17.65
N THR A 56 12.38 -10.53 -18.60
CA THR A 56 13.51 -11.45 -18.67
C THR A 56 14.44 -11.26 -17.47
N ARG A 57 15.28 -12.26 -17.17
CA ARG A 57 16.28 -12.18 -16.10
C ARG A 57 17.20 -10.96 -16.20
N GLU A 58 17.62 -10.61 -17.41
CA GLU A 58 18.50 -9.46 -17.66
C GLU A 58 17.80 -8.13 -17.34
N GLU A 59 16.52 -8.02 -17.71
CA GLU A 59 15.69 -6.86 -17.40
C GLU A 59 15.42 -6.74 -15.89
N LEU A 60 15.19 -7.87 -15.19
CA LEU A 60 15.06 -7.89 -13.73
C LEU A 60 16.33 -7.41 -13.04
N LEU A 61 17.51 -7.84 -13.52
CA LEU A 61 18.79 -7.39 -12.98
C LEU A 61 19.02 -5.89 -13.23
N ALA A 62 18.74 -5.42 -14.45
CA ALA A 62 18.89 -4.01 -14.81
C ALA A 62 17.94 -3.11 -13.98
N GLN A 63 16.71 -3.57 -13.72
CA GLN A 63 15.76 -2.86 -12.88
C GLN A 63 16.19 -2.84 -11.42
N LEU A 64 16.72 -3.94 -10.89
CA LEU A 64 17.26 -4.01 -9.53
C LEU A 64 18.47 -3.07 -9.35
N GLN A 65 19.39 -3.06 -10.31
CA GLN A 65 20.53 -2.13 -10.28
C GLN A 65 20.10 -0.67 -10.36
N LYS A 66 19.00 -0.38 -11.08
CA LYS A 66 18.44 0.98 -11.16
C LYS A 66 17.71 1.39 -9.88
N SER A 67 17.09 0.47 -9.15
CA SER A 67 16.36 0.77 -7.91
C SER A 67 17.27 0.90 -6.70
N ILE A 68 18.52 0.40 -6.78
CA ILE A 68 19.51 0.44 -5.71
C ILE A 68 20.58 1.49 -6.00
N HIS A 69 20.68 2.51 -5.16
CA HIS A 69 21.78 3.46 -5.17
C HIS A 69 22.68 3.27 -3.96
N HIS A 70 23.99 3.25 -4.17
CA HIS A 70 24.98 3.17 -3.11
C HIS A 70 26.06 4.24 -3.28
N GLU A 71 26.49 4.85 -2.18
CA GLU A 71 27.54 5.86 -2.13
C GLU A 71 28.28 5.81 -0.79
N VAL A 72 29.55 6.20 -0.76
CA VAL A 72 30.29 6.46 0.49
C VAL A 72 30.41 7.97 0.66
N LEU A 73 29.66 8.51 1.61
CA LEU A 73 29.64 9.93 1.93
C LEU A 73 30.86 10.33 2.77
N GLU A 74 31.06 11.64 2.93
CA GLU A 74 32.10 12.20 3.79
C GLU A 74 32.06 11.60 5.20
N GLY A 75 33.25 11.43 5.80
CA GLY A 75 33.37 10.78 7.10
C GLY A 75 33.23 9.25 7.06
N ASN A 76 33.36 8.63 5.88
CA ASN A 76 33.27 7.19 5.68
C ASN A 76 31.88 6.63 6.06
N VAL A 77 30.82 7.34 5.67
CA VAL A 77 29.43 6.94 5.94
C VAL A 77 28.84 6.28 4.70
N GLY A 78 28.44 5.01 4.80
CA GLY A 78 27.75 4.31 3.71
C GLY A 78 26.31 4.77 3.57
N TYR A 79 25.90 5.12 2.35
CA TYR A 79 24.53 5.44 1.97
C TYR A 79 23.98 4.37 1.04
N LEU A 80 22.77 3.91 1.33
CA LEU A 80 22.03 2.94 0.51
C LEU A 80 20.59 3.44 0.35
N ARG A 81 20.16 3.66 -0.90
CA ARG A 81 18.76 3.94 -1.25
C ARG A 81 18.20 2.76 -2.03
N VAL A 82 17.03 2.28 -1.62
CA VAL A 82 16.27 1.26 -2.32
C VAL A 82 14.90 1.84 -2.61
N ASP A 83 14.62 2.09 -3.89
CA ASP A 83 13.39 2.76 -4.33
C ASP A 83 12.21 1.78 -4.43
N ASP A 84 12.47 0.51 -4.74
CA ASP A 84 11.48 -0.57 -4.81
C ASP A 84 12.06 -1.87 -4.24
N LEU A 85 11.32 -2.51 -3.33
CA LEU A 85 11.74 -3.75 -2.69
C LEU A 85 11.31 -4.95 -3.56
N PRO A 86 12.26 -5.67 -4.18
CA PRO A 86 11.92 -6.82 -5.02
C PRO A 86 11.29 -7.93 -4.18
N SER A 87 10.38 -8.70 -4.79
CA SER A 87 9.79 -9.88 -4.15
C SER A 87 10.83 -11.00 -3.97
N GLN A 88 10.53 -11.95 -3.09
CA GLN A 88 11.43 -13.07 -2.82
C GLN A 88 11.67 -13.94 -4.06
N GLU A 89 10.69 -14.06 -4.96
CA GLU A 89 10.82 -14.80 -6.22
C GLU A 89 11.88 -14.16 -7.12
N VAL A 90 11.84 -12.83 -7.27
CA VAL A 90 12.82 -12.06 -8.05
C VAL A 90 14.22 -12.17 -7.44
N LEU A 91 14.32 -12.08 -6.11
CA LEU A 91 15.59 -12.27 -5.42
C LEU A 91 16.13 -13.70 -5.57
N SER A 92 15.26 -14.71 -5.61
CA SER A 92 15.68 -16.11 -5.79
C SER A 92 16.14 -16.40 -7.22
N GLU A 93 15.49 -15.78 -8.21
CA GLU A 93 15.92 -15.78 -9.62
C GLU A 93 17.30 -15.14 -9.82
N LEU A 94 17.58 -14.05 -9.09
CA LEU A 94 18.80 -13.25 -9.22
C LEU A 94 19.91 -13.62 -8.22
N GLY A 95 19.62 -14.40 -7.17
CA GLY A 95 20.54 -14.71 -6.07
C GLY A 95 21.79 -15.51 -6.46
N GLY A 96 21.86 -16.02 -7.70
CA GLY A 96 23.08 -16.61 -8.26
C GLY A 96 24.09 -15.59 -8.82
N PHE A 97 23.79 -14.28 -8.79
CA PHE A 97 24.58 -13.22 -9.42
C PHE A 97 25.16 -12.19 -8.44
N LEU A 98 24.86 -12.30 -7.14
CA LEU A 98 25.45 -11.50 -6.06
C LEU A 98 26.59 -12.27 -5.39
#